data_AF-A0A5Z1PLM4-F1
#
_entry.id   AF-A0A5Z1PLM4-F1
#
_cell.length_a   1.000
_cell.length_b   1.000
_cell.length_c   1.000
_cell.angle_alpha   90.00
_cell.angle_beta   90.00
_cell.angle_gamma   90.00
#
_symmetry.space_group_name_H-M   'P 1'
#
loop_
_entity.id
_entity.type
_entity.pdbx_description
1 polymer ?
#
loop_
_entity_poly.entity_id
_entity_poly.type
_entity_poly.pdbx_seq_one_letter_code
_entity_poly.pdbx_strand_id
1 'polypeptide(L)'
;MNKTALTKTYTKDIQNSCLNSKKIVLSLATISFLASCTHATLTPEIKTYEETNRHAKARSGLQSRNSNNETINNLQTSTKTISGTGNTLVIESSGTITISNGGQQAVNFQPNSSTSTFLNKGTLIGGNNTASVQLGANGNNGVNIETFDNQGIIGNGSSKFGVTVWGGVKITLNL
;
A
#
# COMPACT_ATOMS: atom_id res chain seq x y z
N MET A 1 -41.15 40.51 56.19
CA MET A 1 -41.40 39.96 54.84
C MET A 1 -40.23 39.06 54.47
N ASN A 2 -40.52 37.77 54.32
CA ASN A 2 -39.58 36.70 53.96
C ASN A 2 -39.18 36.79 52.48
N LYS A 3 -37.89 36.64 52.18
CA LYS A 3 -37.40 36.43 50.81
C LYS A 3 -36.84 35.01 50.72
N THR A 4 -37.69 34.10 50.25
CA THR A 4 -37.43 32.68 50.08
C THR A 4 -36.40 32.45 48.97
N ALA A 5 -35.40 31.59 49.24
CA ALA A 5 -34.38 31.17 48.29
C ALA A 5 -34.97 30.25 47.21
N LEU A 6 -34.53 30.41 45.95
CA LEU A 6 -34.86 29.54 44.83
C LEU A 6 -33.90 28.34 44.79
N THR A 7 -34.39 27.17 45.20
CA THR A 7 -33.67 25.90 45.04
C THR A 7 -34.02 25.29 43.68
N LYS A 8 -33.03 25.14 42.79
CA LYS A 8 -33.18 24.39 41.53
C LYS A 8 -32.97 22.89 41.78
N THR A 9 -34.04 22.12 41.70
CA THR A 9 -33.99 20.65 41.68
C THR A 9 -33.59 20.19 40.28
N TYR A 10 -32.43 19.55 40.13
CA TYR A 10 -32.06 18.85 38.91
C TYR A 10 -32.66 17.45 38.92
N THR A 11 -33.76 17.26 38.19
CA THR A 11 -34.30 15.93 37.90
C THR A 11 -33.45 15.30 36.80
N LYS A 12 -32.70 14.24 37.12
CA LYS A 12 -32.05 13.39 36.13
C LYS A 12 -33.13 12.54 35.46
N ASP A 13 -33.61 12.98 34.30
CA ASP A 13 -34.27 12.09 33.35
C ASP A 13 -33.20 11.16 32.76
N ILE A 14 -33.04 9.99 33.39
CA ILE A 14 -32.28 8.88 32.82
C ILE A 14 -33.13 8.36 31.65
N GLN A 15 -32.85 8.86 30.44
CA GLN A 15 -33.29 8.22 29.22
C GLN A 15 -32.61 6.84 29.14
N ASN A 16 -33.33 5.81 29.54
CA ASN A 16 -32.95 4.43 29.37
C ASN A 16 -33.06 4.09 27.87
N SER A 17 -31.96 4.21 27.12
CA SER A 17 -31.92 3.67 25.77
C SER A 17 -31.92 2.14 25.86
N CYS A 18 -33.06 1.55 25.55
CA CYS A 18 -33.23 0.10 25.44
C CYS A 18 -32.42 -0.39 24.22
N LEU A 19 -31.11 -0.59 24.40
CA LEU A 19 -30.26 -1.26 23.42
C LEU A 19 -30.63 -2.74 23.39
N ASN A 20 -31.53 -3.10 22.48
CA ASN A 20 -31.79 -4.48 22.08
C ASN A 20 -30.56 -5.04 21.34
N SER A 21 -29.53 -5.41 22.09
CA SER A 21 -28.33 -6.07 21.58
C SER A 21 -28.68 -7.50 21.16
N LYS A 22 -29.08 -7.69 19.89
CA LYS A 22 -28.94 -8.99 19.24
C LYS A 22 -27.44 -9.25 19.13
N LYS A 23 -26.93 -10.17 19.95
CA LYS A 23 -25.53 -10.60 19.95
C LYS A 23 -25.14 -11.03 18.53
N ILE A 24 -24.23 -10.30 17.89
CA ILE A 24 -23.57 -10.77 16.68
C ILE A 24 -22.57 -11.85 17.13
N VAL A 25 -22.81 -13.09 16.70
CA VAL A 25 -21.86 -14.20 16.87
C VAL A 25 -21.10 -14.32 15.56
N LEU A 26 -19.82 -13.96 15.59
CA LEU A 26 -18.92 -14.10 14.45
C LEU A 26 -18.27 -15.50 14.50
N SER A 27 -18.71 -16.39 13.62
CA SER A 27 -18.14 -17.74 13.52
C SER A 27 -16.95 -17.71 12.57
N LEU A 28 -15.79 -18.19 13.04
CA LEU A 28 -14.57 -18.33 12.26
C LEU A 28 -14.66 -19.60 11.41
N ALA A 29 -14.69 -19.48 10.09
CA ALA A 29 -14.63 -20.62 9.17
C ALA A 29 -13.24 -20.71 8.52
N THR A 30 -12.60 -21.87 8.63
CA THR A 30 -11.33 -22.16 7.96
C THR A 30 -11.58 -22.48 6.48
N ILE A 31 -11.00 -21.68 5.57
CA ILE A 31 -11.02 -21.95 4.13
C ILE A 31 -9.63 -22.48 3.77
N SER A 32 -9.54 -23.73 3.31
CA SER A 32 -8.29 -24.34 2.87
C SER A 32 -8.28 -24.43 1.34
N PHE A 33 -7.22 -23.92 0.70
CA PHE A 33 -6.96 -24.10 -0.72
C PHE A 33 -5.90 -25.18 -0.91
N LEU A 34 -6.28 -26.33 -1.49
CA LEU A 34 -5.33 -27.33 -1.96
C LEU A 34 -4.78 -26.86 -3.31
N ALA A 35 -3.54 -26.37 -3.34
CA ALA A 35 -2.80 -26.14 -4.57
C ALA A 35 -2.12 -27.45 -4.99
N SER A 36 -2.63 -28.14 -6.00
CA SER A 36 -1.90 -29.23 -6.65
C SER A 36 -0.94 -28.65 -7.70
N CYS A 37 0.35 -28.56 -7.38
CA CYS A 37 1.37 -28.24 -8.37
C CYS A 37 1.63 -29.48 -9.24
N THR A 38 1.00 -29.58 -10.40
CA THR A 38 1.47 -30.51 -11.45
C THR A 38 2.75 -29.93 -12.07
N HIS A 39 3.85 -30.65 -11.95
CA HIS A 39 5.13 -30.33 -12.59
C HIS A 39 4.97 -30.40 -14.12
N ALA A 40 4.88 -29.26 -14.79
CA ALA A 40 4.96 -29.21 -16.25
C ALA A 40 6.44 -29.04 -16.66
N THR A 41 7.10 -30.15 -16.96
CA THR A 41 8.41 -30.13 -17.63
C THR A 41 8.21 -29.70 -19.08
N LEU A 42 8.46 -28.42 -19.37
CA LEU A 42 8.56 -27.93 -20.73
C LEU A 42 10.01 -28.12 -21.19
N THR A 43 10.22 -29.11 -22.06
CA THR A 43 11.46 -29.26 -22.84
C THR A 43 11.33 -28.38 -24.07
N PRO A 44 12.07 -27.27 -24.21
CA PRO A 44 12.05 -26.52 -25.46
C PRO A 44 12.96 -27.24 -26.47
N GLU A 45 12.34 -27.98 -27.38
CA GLU A 45 12.99 -28.45 -28.61
C GLU A 45 13.21 -27.21 -29.50
N ILE A 46 14.42 -26.65 -29.54
CA ILE A 46 14.75 -25.53 -30.41
C ILE A 46 14.86 -26.07 -31.84
N LYS A 47 13.79 -25.97 -32.63
CA LYS A 47 13.88 -26.07 -34.09
C LYS A 47 14.19 -24.70 -34.65
N THR A 48 15.42 -24.57 -35.16
CA THR A 48 15.89 -23.42 -35.93
C THR A 48 15.08 -23.30 -37.22
N TYR A 49 14.32 -22.23 -37.35
CA TYR A 49 13.77 -21.79 -38.64
C TYR A 49 14.42 -20.45 -38.98
N GLU A 50 15.25 -20.46 -40.01
CA GLU A 50 15.75 -19.26 -40.67
C GLU A 50 14.61 -18.66 -41.49
N GLU A 51 14.05 -17.52 -41.05
CA GLU A 51 13.20 -16.69 -41.90
C GLU A 51 13.78 -15.28 -42.01
N THR A 52 14.37 -15.02 -43.17
CA THR A 52 14.80 -13.69 -43.60
C THR A 52 13.54 -12.88 -43.96
N ASN A 53 13.04 -12.06 -43.03
CA ASN A 53 12.05 -11.05 -43.36
C ASN A 53 12.35 -9.72 -42.65
N ARG A 54 12.74 -8.73 -43.46
CA ARG A 54 13.26 -7.41 -43.06
C ARG A 54 12.17 -6.46 -42.59
N HIS A 55 11.59 -6.69 -41.42
CA HIS A 55 10.94 -5.61 -40.65
C HIS A 55 11.14 -5.89 -39.16
N ALA A 56 12.39 -5.76 -38.72
CA ALA A 56 12.74 -5.78 -37.31
C ALA A 56 12.00 -4.62 -36.60
N LYS A 57 10.84 -4.89 -36.02
CA LYS A 57 10.35 -4.07 -34.90
C LYS A 57 11.46 -4.14 -33.86
N ALA A 58 12.10 -2.99 -33.63
CA ALA A 58 13.16 -2.83 -32.67
C ALA A 58 12.76 -3.51 -31.36
N ARG A 59 13.36 -4.68 -31.11
CA ARG A 59 13.37 -5.28 -29.78
C ARG A 59 14.15 -4.27 -28.96
N SER A 60 13.44 -3.43 -28.22
CA SER A 60 14.00 -2.51 -27.25
C SER A 60 15.07 -3.31 -26.52
N GLY A 61 16.32 -2.89 -26.72
CA GLY A 61 17.45 -3.59 -26.13
C GLY A 61 17.15 -3.78 -24.66
N LEU A 62 17.45 -4.97 -24.15
CA LEU A 62 17.64 -5.16 -22.72
C LEU A 62 18.78 -4.21 -22.32
N GLN A 63 18.44 -2.93 -22.11
CA GLN A 63 19.21 -2.07 -21.25
C GLN A 63 19.29 -2.87 -19.97
N SER A 64 20.51 -3.16 -19.54
CA SER A 64 20.80 -3.64 -18.19
C SER A 64 20.04 -2.71 -17.25
N ARG A 65 18.83 -3.12 -16.84
CA ARG A 65 17.92 -2.33 -16.02
C ARG A 65 18.67 -2.26 -14.71
N ASN A 66 19.18 -1.09 -14.37
CA ASN A 66 19.84 -0.87 -13.09
C ASN A 66 18.74 -0.93 -12.04
N SER A 67 18.35 -2.16 -11.69
CA SER A 67 17.20 -2.41 -10.85
C SER A 67 17.63 -2.15 -9.42
N ASN A 68 17.13 -1.04 -8.88
CA ASN A 68 17.24 -0.75 -7.46
C ASN A 68 16.24 -1.67 -6.75
N ASN A 69 16.67 -2.90 -6.50
CA ASN A 69 15.93 -3.86 -5.71
C ASN A 69 16.22 -3.61 -4.24
N GLU A 70 15.16 -3.42 -3.47
CA GLU A 70 15.28 -3.14 -2.05
C GLU A 70 14.30 -3.96 -1.24
N THR A 71 14.81 -4.48 -0.13
CA THR A 71 14.04 -5.27 0.82
C THR A 71 14.22 -4.68 2.21
N ILE A 72 13.11 -4.37 2.87
CA ILE A 72 13.09 -3.87 4.24
C ILE A 72 12.50 -4.96 5.12
N ASN A 73 13.30 -5.49 6.04
CA ASN A 73 12.91 -6.57 6.96
C ASN A 73 13.14 -6.18 8.44
N ASN A 74 13.42 -4.90 8.69
CA ASN A 74 13.68 -4.33 10.01
C ASN A 74 12.90 -3.02 10.18
N LEU A 75 13.01 -2.42 11.38
CA LEU A 75 12.47 -1.10 11.65
C LEU A 75 13.33 0.00 11.02
N GLN A 76 12.68 0.91 10.30
CA GLN A 76 13.22 2.16 9.79
C GLN A 76 12.38 3.34 10.28
N THR A 77 13.04 4.47 10.48
CA THR A 77 12.43 5.72 10.98
C THR A 77 12.63 6.88 10.01
N SER A 78 12.94 6.57 8.75
CA SER A 78 13.19 7.55 7.70
C SER A 78 12.39 7.20 6.45
N THR A 79 11.97 8.24 5.74
CA THR A 79 11.17 8.11 4.52
C THR A 79 11.92 7.30 3.47
N LYS A 80 11.27 6.30 2.90
CA LYS A 80 11.78 5.61 1.72
C LYS A 80 11.38 6.36 0.46
N THR A 81 12.33 7.06 -0.15
CA THR A 81 12.12 7.74 -1.42
C THR A 81 12.45 6.82 -2.59
N ILE A 82 11.54 6.72 -3.56
CA ILE A 82 11.72 5.95 -4.80
C ILE A 82 11.73 6.93 -5.97
N SER A 83 12.79 6.89 -6.79
CA SER A 83 12.98 7.74 -7.96
C SER A 83 13.59 6.94 -9.11
N GLY A 84 13.64 7.52 -10.32
CA GLY A 84 14.15 6.83 -11.49
C GLY A 84 13.28 5.64 -11.94
N THR A 85 13.85 4.73 -12.72
CA THR A 85 13.14 3.60 -13.34
C THR A 85 13.71 2.25 -12.94
N GLY A 86 12.89 1.20 -13.01
CA GLY A 86 13.33 -0.19 -12.76
C GLY A 86 13.40 -0.57 -11.29
N ASN A 87 12.69 0.14 -10.41
CA ASN A 87 12.70 -0.12 -8.97
C ASN A 87 11.88 -1.37 -8.61
N THR A 88 12.32 -2.08 -7.57
CA THR A 88 11.52 -3.08 -6.86
C THR A 88 11.65 -2.81 -5.37
N LEU A 89 10.52 -2.66 -4.66
CA LEU A 89 10.50 -2.45 -3.23
C LEU A 89 9.64 -3.54 -2.55
N VAL A 90 10.27 -4.29 -1.66
CA VAL A 90 9.62 -5.31 -0.83
C VAL A 90 9.75 -4.94 0.63
N ILE A 91 8.62 -4.83 1.34
CA ILE A 91 8.58 -4.73 2.79
C ILE A 91 8.16 -6.10 3.30
N GLU A 92 9.08 -6.81 3.95
CA GLU A 92 8.77 -8.11 4.54
C GLU A 92 7.88 -7.96 5.78
N SER A 93 7.36 -9.08 6.29
CA SER A 93 6.42 -9.06 7.43
C SER A 93 6.98 -8.42 8.71
N SER A 94 8.29 -8.52 8.94
CA SER A 94 9.00 -7.82 10.04
C SER A 94 9.46 -6.40 9.67
N GLY A 95 9.37 -6.04 8.40
CA GLY A 95 9.72 -4.72 7.90
C GLY A 95 8.74 -3.67 8.41
N THR A 96 9.28 -2.59 8.99
CA THR A 96 8.47 -1.48 9.48
C THR A 96 9.10 -0.17 9.08
N ILE A 97 8.32 0.76 8.52
CA ILE A 97 8.73 2.16 8.39
C ILE A 97 7.73 3.00 9.16
N THR A 98 8.19 3.68 10.21
CA THR A 98 7.34 4.57 11.01
C THR A 98 7.95 5.95 11.11
N ILE A 99 7.20 6.95 10.68
CA ILE A 99 7.62 8.34 10.66
C ILE A 99 6.85 9.13 11.71
N SER A 100 7.58 9.75 12.64
CA SER A 100 7.00 10.61 13.67
C SER A 100 6.83 12.06 13.22
N ASN A 101 7.55 12.50 12.17
CA ASN A 101 7.49 13.86 11.66
C ASN A 101 6.26 14.08 10.77
N GLY A 102 5.44 15.08 11.10
CA GLY A 102 4.11 15.28 10.53
C GLY A 102 4.00 15.46 9.01
N GLY A 103 5.08 15.82 8.31
CA GLY A 103 5.04 16.08 6.85
C GLY A 103 5.56 14.95 5.97
N GLN A 104 6.04 13.85 6.54
CA GLN A 104 6.84 12.85 5.82
C GLN A 104 6.14 11.51 5.69
N GLN A 105 6.19 10.92 4.49
CA GLN A 105 5.58 9.62 4.19
C GLN A 105 6.49 8.49 4.66
N ALA A 106 5.94 7.30 4.92
CA ALA A 106 6.75 6.11 5.08
C ALA A 106 7.43 5.74 3.75
N VAL A 107 6.68 5.77 2.64
CA VAL A 107 7.20 5.57 1.28
C VAL A 107 6.73 6.69 0.36
N ASN A 108 7.66 7.29 -0.39
CA ASN A 108 7.40 8.41 -1.28
C ASN A 108 7.93 8.12 -2.69
N PHE A 109 7.04 7.75 -3.61
CA PHE A 109 7.36 7.58 -5.02
C PHE A 109 7.35 8.94 -5.71
N GLN A 110 8.52 9.37 -6.15
CA GLN A 110 8.70 10.64 -6.84
C GLN A 110 8.02 10.65 -8.22
N PRO A 111 7.59 11.82 -8.72
CA PRO A 111 7.03 11.97 -10.06
C PRO A 111 7.88 11.32 -11.15
N ASN A 112 7.24 10.73 -12.16
CA ASN A 112 7.89 10.02 -13.28
C ASN A 112 8.74 8.81 -12.88
N SER A 113 8.67 8.35 -11.63
CA SER A 113 9.31 7.09 -11.24
C SER A 113 8.58 5.89 -11.82
N SER A 114 9.32 4.81 -12.06
CA SER A 114 8.75 3.51 -12.41
C SER A 114 9.21 2.40 -11.49
N THR A 115 8.26 1.59 -11.05
CA THR A 115 8.46 0.47 -10.13
C THR A 115 7.78 -0.76 -10.73
N SER A 116 8.51 -1.85 -10.89
CA SER A 116 7.93 -3.12 -11.35
C SER A 116 7.08 -3.76 -10.24
N THR A 117 7.58 -3.75 -9.01
CA THR A 117 6.85 -4.33 -7.88
C THR A 117 7.03 -3.50 -6.63
N PHE A 118 5.91 -3.09 -6.05
CA PHE A 118 5.82 -2.64 -4.68
C PHE A 118 4.99 -3.66 -3.91
N LEU A 119 5.65 -4.44 -3.05
CA LEU A 119 5.03 -5.46 -2.21
C LEU A 119 5.18 -5.05 -0.74
N ASN A 120 4.08 -4.82 -0.06
CA ASN A 120 4.07 -4.56 1.38
C ASN A 120 3.44 -5.72 2.15
N LYS A 121 4.22 -6.45 2.94
CA LYS A 121 3.75 -7.42 3.94
C LYS A 121 3.90 -6.91 5.37
N GLY A 122 4.62 -5.81 5.57
CA GLY A 122 4.97 -5.24 6.86
C GLY A 122 4.08 -4.07 7.25
N THR A 123 4.67 -3.07 7.92
CA THR A 123 3.93 -1.90 8.45
C THR A 123 4.52 -0.59 7.95
N LEU A 124 3.69 0.24 7.31
CA LEU A 124 4.07 1.55 6.77
C LEU A 124 3.21 2.65 7.39
N ILE A 125 3.79 3.46 8.28
CA ILE A 125 3.11 4.55 8.99
C ILE A 125 3.81 5.88 8.71
N GLY A 126 3.14 6.76 7.95
CA GLY A 126 3.61 8.12 7.71
C GLY A 126 3.28 9.09 8.84
N GLY A 127 3.82 10.30 8.75
CA GLY A 127 3.52 11.39 9.66
C GLY A 127 2.07 11.86 9.64
N ASN A 128 1.68 12.60 10.67
CA ASN A 128 0.28 12.91 10.97
C ASN A 128 -0.46 13.84 9.99
N ASN A 129 0.24 14.64 9.17
CA ASN A 129 -0.36 15.56 8.21
C ASN A 129 -0.19 15.12 6.75
N THR A 130 0.24 13.88 6.51
CA THR A 130 0.50 13.35 5.16
C THR A 130 -0.03 11.93 5.00
N ALA A 131 0.21 11.33 3.83
CA ALA A 131 -0.08 9.93 3.56
C ALA A 131 1.02 9.01 4.10
N SER A 132 0.70 7.75 4.41
CA SER A 132 1.73 6.74 4.68
C SER A 132 2.51 6.37 3.42
N VAL A 133 1.81 6.22 2.30
CA VAL A 133 2.42 6.01 0.98
C VAL A 133 1.95 7.09 0.01
N GLN A 134 2.88 7.74 -0.67
CA GLN A 134 2.54 8.73 -1.69
C GLN A 134 3.04 8.29 -3.07
N LEU A 135 2.12 8.32 -4.03
CA LEU A 135 2.36 8.02 -5.43
C LEU A 135 2.35 9.33 -6.24
N GLY A 136 3.53 9.86 -6.57
CA GLY A 136 3.70 11.12 -7.28
C GLY A 136 3.73 12.34 -6.36
N ALA A 137 3.44 13.51 -6.89
CA ALA A 137 3.35 14.76 -6.11
C ALA A 137 2.22 15.64 -6.63
N ASN A 138 1.66 16.48 -5.75
CA ASN A 138 0.54 17.37 -6.07
C ASN A 138 0.85 18.24 -7.30
N GLY A 139 -0.04 18.23 -8.30
CA GLY A 139 0.09 19.01 -9.54
C GLY A 139 1.14 18.50 -10.55
N ASN A 140 1.86 17.41 -10.24
CA ASN A 140 2.90 16.85 -11.11
C ASN A 140 2.45 15.53 -11.79
N ASN A 141 3.21 15.10 -12.79
CA ASN A 141 3.07 13.80 -13.42
C ASN A 141 3.01 12.68 -12.36
N GLY A 142 2.17 11.68 -12.60
CA GLY A 142 2.02 10.53 -11.71
C GLY A 142 3.23 9.58 -11.77
N VAL A 143 2.99 8.35 -11.33
CA VAL A 143 4.00 7.27 -11.29
C VAL A 143 3.52 6.07 -12.09
N ASN A 144 4.46 5.23 -12.52
CA ASN A 144 4.15 3.94 -13.14
C ASN A 144 4.50 2.81 -12.16
N ILE A 145 3.49 2.09 -11.66
CA ILE A 145 3.71 0.93 -10.81
C ILE A 145 3.06 -0.27 -11.50
N GLU A 146 3.87 -1.21 -11.95
CA GLU A 146 3.37 -2.38 -12.68
C GLU A 146 2.58 -3.28 -11.73
N THR A 147 3.11 -3.58 -10.54
CA THR A 147 2.42 -4.33 -9.48
C THR A 147 2.46 -3.58 -8.15
N PHE A 148 1.29 -3.29 -7.61
CA PHE A 148 1.11 -2.78 -6.25
C PHE A 148 0.35 -3.84 -5.45
N ASP A 149 1.02 -4.52 -4.52
CA ASP A 149 0.43 -5.55 -3.67
C ASP A 149 0.65 -5.18 -2.19
N ASN A 150 -0.45 -5.07 -1.45
CA ASN A 150 -0.42 -4.79 -0.03
C ASN A 150 -1.11 -5.92 0.76
N GLN A 151 -0.30 -6.70 1.46
CA GLN A 151 -0.70 -7.76 2.38
C GLN A 151 -0.53 -7.35 3.86
N GLY A 152 0.15 -6.22 4.10
CA GLY A 152 0.41 -5.67 5.43
C GLY A 152 -0.43 -4.42 5.75
N ILE A 153 0.10 -3.59 6.66
CA ILE A 153 -0.55 -2.38 7.15
C ILE A 153 0.01 -1.14 6.41
N ILE A 154 -0.89 -0.30 5.90
CA ILE A 154 -0.58 1.06 5.45
C ILE A 154 -1.46 2.04 6.23
N GLY A 155 -0.83 2.86 7.07
CA GLY A 155 -1.50 3.77 7.99
C GLY A 155 -2.14 3.07 9.19
N ASN A 156 -2.34 3.83 10.26
CA ASN A 156 -2.96 3.37 11.52
C ASN A 156 -3.85 4.46 12.18
N GLY A 157 -4.31 5.42 11.38
CA GLY A 157 -5.02 6.61 11.87
C GLY A 157 -4.10 7.72 12.40
N SER A 158 -2.79 7.50 12.53
CA SER A 158 -1.83 8.58 12.78
C SER A 158 -1.71 9.48 11.56
N SER A 159 -1.46 8.89 10.38
CA SER A 159 -1.38 9.63 9.12
C SER A 159 -2.74 10.12 8.64
N LYS A 160 -2.77 11.24 7.92
CA LYS A 160 -3.99 11.81 7.33
C LYS A 160 -4.64 10.87 6.31
N PHE A 161 -3.81 10.16 5.55
CA PHE A 161 -4.26 9.17 4.57
C PHE A 161 -3.37 7.91 4.63
N GLY A 162 -3.90 6.75 4.23
CA GLY A 162 -3.09 5.55 4.02
C GLY A 162 -2.22 5.72 2.77
N VAL A 163 -2.87 5.80 1.60
CA VAL A 163 -2.23 6.04 0.30
C VAL A 163 -2.79 7.31 -0.32
N THR A 164 -1.94 8.14 -0.93
CA THR A 164 -2.37 9.24 -1.80
C THR A 164 -1.77 9.07 -3.18
N VAL A 165 -2.57 9.34 -4.20
CA VAL A 165 -2.23 9.20 -5.60
C VAL A 165 -2.39 10.55 -6.29
N TRP A 166 -1.33 11.02 -6.95
CA TRP A 166 -1.32 12.30 -7.66
C TRP A 166 -1.05 12.10 -9.16
N GLY A 167 -1.72 12.90 -9.99
CA GLY A 167 -1.54 12.88 -11.45
C GLY A 167 -2.12 11.65 -12.14
N GLY A 168 -1.80 11.48 -13.43
CA GLY A 168 -2.16 10.28 -14.18
C GLY A 168 -1.34 9.09 -13.70
N VAL A 169 -2.00 8.12 -13.05
CA VAL A 169 -1.34 6.94 -12.51
C VAL A 169 -1.79 5.69 -13.25
N LYS A 170 -0.81 4.90 -13.70
CA LYS A 170 -1.03 3.56 -14.23
C LYS A 170 -0.61 2.56 -13.16
N ILE A 171 -1.60 1.99 -12.49
CA ILE A 171 -1.44 0.86 -11.57
C ILE A 171 -2.18 -0.31 -12.18
N THR A 172 -1.52 -1.46 -12.30
CA THR A 172 -2.22 -2.73 -12.48
C THR A 172 -2.64 -3.21 -11.09
N LEU A 173 -3.94 -3.15 -10.80
CA LEU A 173 -4.51 -3.74 -9.60
C LEU A 173 -4.85 -5.20 -9.93
N ASN A 174 -4.10 -6.14 -9.39
CA ASN A 174 -4.55 -7.54 -9.33
C ASN A 174 -5.49 -7.63 -8.12
N LEU A 175 -6.80 -7.50 -8.38
CA LEU A 175 -7.88 -7.70 -7.39
C LEU A 175 -8.19 -9.18 -7.23
#